data_AF-A0A967FZS3-F1
#
_entry.id   AF-A0A967FZS3-F1
#
_cell.length_a   1.000
_cell.length_b   1.000
_cell.length_c   1.000
_cell.angle_alpha   90.00
_cell.angle_beta   90.00
_cell.angle_gamma   90.00
#
_symmetry.space_group_name_H-M   'P 1'
#
loop_
_entity.id
_entity.type
_entity.pdbx_description
1 polymer ?
#
loop_
_entity_poly.entity_id
_entity_poly.type
_entity_poly.pdbx_seq_one_letter_code
_entity_poly.pdbx_strand_id
1 'polypeptide(L)' 'MLKTIPRPNLFTKEYRTITQITGPLIFVEQIAHVGYNEMVEIIGPEGNKRLGQVLEVDSKRCMVRVFVGTSGLDIEKTRV' A
#
# COMPACT_ATOMS: atom_id res chain seq x y z
N MET A 1 12.37 20.50 -28.98
CA MET A 1 11.47 19.35 -28.68
C MET A 1 11.21 19.33 -27.18
N LEU A 2 10.07 19.87 -26.73
CA LEU A 2 9.71 19.89 -25.31
C LEU A 2 9.08 18.53 -24.99
N LYS A 3 9.75 17.71 -24.17
CA LYS A 3 9.14 16.50 -23.60
C LYS A 3 8.01 16.96 -22.69
N THR A 4 6.80 16.53 -22.97
CA THR A 4 5.64 16.76 -22.11
C THR A 4 5.91 16.15 -20.74
N ILE A 5 5.88 16.98 -19.69
CA ILE A 5 5.94 16.51 -18.31
C ILE A 5 4.63 15.76 -18.05
N PRO A 6 4.66 14.46 -17.68
CA PRO A 6 3.45 13.71 -17.39
C PRO A 6 2.70 14.38 -16.23
N ARG A 7 1.38 14.56 -16.39
CA ARG A 7 0.54 15.08 -15.30
C ARG A 7 0.47 14.02 -14.20
N PRO A 8 0.70 14.38 -12.92
CA PRO A 8 0.55 13.44 -11.83
C PRO A 8 -0.91 12.94 -11.79
N ASN A 9 -1.08 11.63 -11.62
CA ASN A 9 -2.38 11.04 -11.39
C ASN A 9 -2.79 11.32 -9.94
N LEU A 10 -3.83 12.12 -9.73
CA LEU A 10 -4.29 12.54 -8.39
C LEU A 10 -5.35 11.60 -7.79
N PHE A 11 -5.70 10.51 -8.48
CA PHE A 11 -6.66 9.54 -7.98
C PHE A 11 -5.96 8.52 -7.05
N THR A 12 -6.48 8.36 -5.83
CA THR A 12 -6.07 7.29 -4.92
C THR A 12 -6.52 5.94 -5.46
N LYS A 13 -5.63 4.96 -5.47
CA LYS A 13 -5.93 3.59 -5.87
C LYS A 13 -5.93 2.68 -4.65
N GLU A 14 -7.02 1.95 -4.46
CA GLU A 14 -7.19 0.99 -3.37
C GLU A 14 -6.86 -0.44 -3.85
N TYR A 15 -6.17 -1.18 -3.01
CA TYR A 15 -5.79 -2.57 -3.19
C TYR A 15 -6.40 -3.43 -2.07
N ARG A 16 -6.93 -4.59 -2.46
CA ARG A 16 -7.49 -5.63 -1.57
C ARG A 16 -6.78 -6.97 -1.75
N THR A 17 -5.57 -6.89 -2.24
CA THR A 17 -4.73 -8.00 -2.70
C THR A 17 -3.58 -8.21 -1.74
N ILE A 18 -3.88 -8.06 -0.45
CA ILE A 18 -2.92 -8.37 0.61
C ILE A 18 -2.74 -9.88 0.62
N THR A 19 -1.50 -10.34 0.66
CA THR A 19 -1.18 -11.76 0.64
C THR A 19 -0.53 -12.23 1.92
N GLN A 20 0.05 -11.32 2.69
CA GLN A 20 0.72 -11.65 3.94
C GLN A 20 0.78 -10.46 4.89
N ILE A 21 0.68 -10.76 6.19
CA ILE A 21 0.90 -9.84 7.31
C ILE A 21 1.93 -10.51 8.22
N THR A 22 3.07 -9.85 8.48
CA THR A 22 4.14 -10.43 9.31
C THR A 22 4.86 -9.34 10.08
N GLY A 23 4.79 -9.41 11.41
CA GLY A 23 5.31 -8.35 12.27
C GLY A 23 4.71 -6.99 11.88
N PRO A 24 5.51 -5.94 11.64
CA PRO A 24 5.02 -4.64 11.21
C PRO A 24 4.81 -4.52 9.69
N LEU A 25 4.94 -5.60 8.93
CA LEU A 25 4.95 -5.58 7.46
C LEU A 25 3.67 -6.19 6.88
N ILE A 26 3.21 -5.61 5.78
CA ILE A 26 2.17 -6.17 4.92
C ILE A 26 2.68 -6.26 3.48
N PHE A 27 2.24 -7.29 2.77
CA PHE A 27 2.60 -7.55 1.38
C PHE A 27 1.37 -7.44 0.52
N VAL A 28 1.45 -6.65 -0.55
CA VAL A 28 0.34 -6.37 -1.48
C VAL A 28 0.75 -6.77 -2.89
N GLU A 29 -0.10 -7.51 -3.60
CA GLU A 29 0.13 -7.95 -4.97
C GLU A 29 -0.77 -7.23 -5.98
N GLN A 30 -0.54 -7.45 -7.28
CA GLN A 30 -1.32 -6.86 -8.37
C GLN A 30 -1.31 -5.32 -8.35
N ILE A 31 -0.23 -4.74 -7.82
CA ILE A 31 -0.03 -3.30 -7.74
C ILE A 31 0.32 -2.71 -9.11
N ALA A 32 -0.03 -1.45 -9.32
CA ALA A 32 0.43 -0.67 -10.46
C ALA A 32 0.63 0.79 -10.06
N HIS A 33 1.72 1.38 -10.51
CA HIS A 33 2.07 2.79 -10.25
C HIS A 33 2.28 3.13 -8.77
N VAL A 34 2.79 2.19 -7.97
CA VAL A 34 3.21 2.44 -6.58
C VAL A 34 4.70 2.76 -6.55
N GLY A 35 5.09 3.77 -5.77
CA GLY A 35 6.47 4.21 -5.61
C GLY A 35 7.11 3.73 -4.32
N TYR A 36 8.44 3.55 -4.34
CA TYR A 36 9.22 3.45 -3.11
C TYR A 36 9.07 4.72 -2.26
N ASN A 37 9.08 4.58 -0.92
CA ASN A 37 8.87 5.66 0.04
C ASN A 37 7.49 6.33 0.00
N GLU A 38 6.54 5.83 -0.81
CA GLU A 38 5.18 6.33 -0.85
C GLU A 38 4.47 6.09 0.48
N MET A 39 3.69 7.09 0.92
CA MET A 39 2.87 7.02 2.11
C MET A 39 1.51 6.42 1.75
N VAL A 40 1.05 5.48 2.56
CA VAL A 40 -0.23 4.78 2.32
C VAL A 40 -1.11 4.79 3.55
N GLU A 41 -2.42 4.68 3.34
CA GLU A 41 -3.41 4.46 4.38
C GLU A 41 -3.81 2.99 4.38
N ILE A 42 -3.76 2.34 5.53
CA ILE A 42 -4.21 0.96 5.70
C ILE A 42 -5.50 0.97 6.51
N ILE A 43 -6.58 0.43 5.94
CA ILE A 43 -7.90 0.38 6.56
C ILE A 43 -8.22 -1.07 6.90
N GLY A 44 -8.31 -1.37 8.20
CA GLY A 44 -8.68 -2.69 8.69
C GLY A 44 -10.18 -2.98 8.61
N PRO A 45 -10.62 -4.18 9.05
CA PRO A 45 -12.01 -4.63 8.99
C PRO A 45 -12.98 -3.68 9.72
N GLU A 46 -12.57 -3.19 10.89
CA GLU A 46 -13.34 -2.26 11.72
C GLU A 46 -13.31 -0.80 11.22
N GLY A 47 -12.75 -0.55 10.03
CA GLY A 47 -12.60 0.80 9.47
C GLY A 47 -11.47 1.64 10.08
N ASN A 48 -10.74 1.10 11.06
CA ASN A 48 -9.60 1.78 11.67
C ASN A 48 -8.48 2.02 10.65
N LYS A 49 -8.11 3.30 10.51
CA LYS A 49 -7.05 3.79 9.63
C LYS A 49 -5.70 3.74 10.32
N ARG A 50 -4.68 3.31 9.59
CA ARG A 50 -3.28 3.33 10.00
C ARG A 50 -2.45 3.93 8.87
N LEU A 51 -1.35 4.58 9.22
CA LEU A 51 -0.37 5.03 8.24
C LEU A 51 0.72 3.98 8.05
N GLY A 52 1.20 3.90 6.82
CA GLY A 52 2.36 3.10 6.47
C GLY A 52 3.19 3.71 5.36
N GLN A 53 4.28 3.02 5.04
CA GLN A 53 5.25 3.45 4.03
C GLN A 53 5.67 2.25 3.17
N VAL A 54 5.71 2.45 1.86
CA VAL A 54 6.27 1.47 0.92
C VAL A 54 7.79 1.40 1.10
N LEU A 55 8.29 0.22 1.47
CA LEU A 55 9.72 -0.04 1.67
C LEU A 55 10.37 -0.76 0.48
N GLU A 56 9.58 -1.51 -0.28
CA GLU A 56 10.06 -2.22 -1.47
C GLU A 56 8.92 -2.29 -2.49
N VAL A 57 9.27 -2.17 -3.76
CA VAL A 57 8.34 -2.32 -4.87
C VAL A 57 9.04 -3.06 -6.00
N ASP A 58 8.38 -4.10 -6.48
CA ASP A 58 8.69 -4.74 -7.75
C ASP A 58 7.56 -4.45 -8.77
N SER A 59 7.63 -5.05 -9.96
CA SER A 59 6.63 -4.80 -11.01
C SER A 59 5.18 -5.15 -10.66
N LYS A 60 4.94 -6.00 -9.65
CA LYS A 60 3.61 -6.55 -9.30
C LYS A 60 3.34 -6.61 -7.80
N ARG A 61 4.31 -6.34 -6.95
CA ARG A 61 4.22 -6.47 -5.50
C ARG A 61 4.86 -5.30 -4.80
N CYS A 62 4.34 -4.96 -3.63
CA CYS A 62 5.01 -4.04 -2.72
C CYS A 62 4.97 -4.55 -1.29
N MET A 63 5.97 -4.13 -0.52
CA MET A 63 6.07 -4.35 0.91
C MET A 63 5.86 -3.02 1.62
N VAL A 64 4.91 -2.98 2.54
CA VAL A 64 4.55 -1.78 3.30
C VAL A 64 4.83 -2.02 4.79
N ARG A 65 5.50 -1.07 5.43
CA ARG A 65 5.62 -1.02 6.90
C ARG A 65 4.46 -0.24 7.49
N VAL A 66 3.78 -0.81 8.48
CA VAL A 66 2.72 -0.16 9.26
C VAL A 66 3.31 0.46 10.53
N PHE A 67 3.04 1.74 10.81
CA PHE A 67 3.67 2.43 11.93
C PHE A 67 3.13 2.02 13.30
N VAL A 68 1.81 1.89 13.45
CA VAL A 68 1.14 1.58 14.73
C VAL A 68 0.89 0.07 14.87
N GLY A 69 1.66 -0.75 14.14
CA GLY A 69 1.54 -2.21 14.14
C GLY A 69 0.34 -2.75 13.36
N THR A 70 0.24 -4.07 13.31
CA THR A 70 -0.67 -4.83 12.42
C THR A 70 -1.81 -5.53 13.16
N SER A 71 -1.92 -5.34 14.48
CA SER A 71 -2.98 -5.96 15.29
C SER A 71 -4.37 -5.59 14.77
N GLY A 72 -5.20 -6.61 14.53
CA GLY A 72 -6.55 -6.45 13.98
C GLY A 72 -6.62 -6.20 12.48
N LEU A 73 -5.51 -6.28 11.75
CA LEU A 73 -5.53 -6.41 10.30
C LEU A 73 -5.82 -7.87 9.90
N ASP A 74 -6.50 -8.01 8.78
CA ASP A 74 -6.89 -9.29 8.19
C ASP A 74 -6.55 -9.30 6.69
N ILE A 75 -6.14 -10.44 6.14
CA ILE A 75 -5.67 -10.55 4.75
C ILE A 75 -6.80 -10.24 3.75
N GLU A 76 -8.02 -10.70 4.01
CA GLU A 76 -9.14 -10.57 3.07
C GLU A 76 -9.91 -9.27 3.23
N LYS A 77 -9.93 -8.71 4.45
CA LYS A 77 -10.77 -7.57 4.82
C LYS A 77 -10.02 -6.26 4.98
N THR A 78 -8.69 -6.28 4.93
CA THR A 78 -7.88 -5.06 4.93
C THR A 78 -7.78 -4.51 3.51
N ARG A 79 -7.65 -3.19 3.41
CA ARG A 79 -7.40 -2.48 2.16
C ARG A 79 -6.30 -1.44 2.35
N VAL A 80 -5.54 -1.20 1.30
CA VAL A 80 -4.37 -0.29 1.24
C VAL A 80 -4.51 0.65 0.06
#